data_AF-A0A7Y0R331-F1
#
_entry.id   AF-A0A7Y0R331-F1
#
_cell.length_a   1.000
_cell.length_b   1.000
_cell.length_c   1.000
_cell.angle_alpha   90.00
_cell.angle_beta   90.00
_cell.angle_gamma   90.00
#
_symmetry.space_group_name_H-M   'P 1'
#
loop_
_entity.id
_entity.type
_entity.pdbx_description
1 polymer ?
#
loop_
_entity_poly.entity_id
_entity_poly.type
_entity_poly.pdbx_seq_one_letter_code
_entity_poly.pdbx_strand_id
1 'polypeptide(L)'
;NDEPYAALVTWDPTCSKADSNDPAPGDCAAKNLRLQAETSGANPADCSAVNDGDFGCATTDKGETPIPSPWPYTAKNGTMNAFPYESFYEGGVNLTQLLGGIDGTASCFSSFMAEPRSSASFAEHLKDFLLGQLRSCD
;
A
#
# COMPACT_ATOMS: atom_id res chain seq x y z
N ASN A 1 8.19 -12.91 -11.26
CA ASN A 1 7.73 -11.55 -10.91
C ASN A 1 6.65 -11.71 -9.89
N ASP A 2 6.96 -11.35 -8.65
CA ASP A 2 5.94 -11.24 -7.62
C ASP A 2 5.10 -10.01 -7.96
N GLU A 3 3.78 -10.18 -7.99
CA GLU A 3 2.87 -9.05 -8.10
C GLU A 3 2.98 -8.23 -6.81
N PRO A 4 2.90 -6.89 -6.88
CA PRO A 4 2.92 -6.08 -5.67
C PRO A 4 1.76 -6.49 -4.75
N TYR A 5 1.90 -6.28 -3.45
CA TYR A 5 0.84 -6.55 -2.49
C TYR A 5 0.33 -5.23 -1.91
N ALA A 6 -1.00 -5.04 -1.88
CA ALA A 6 -1.62 -3.93 -1.17
C ALA A 6 -2.73 -4.44 -0.26
N ALA A 7 -2.84 -3.83 0.92
CA ALA A 7 -3.84 -4.15 1.90
C ALA A 7 -4.38 -2.88 2.57
N LEU A 8 -5.67 -2.93 2.90
CA LEU A 8 -6.33 -1.94 3.71
C LEU A 8 -6.52 -2.49 5.13
N VAL A 9 -5.93 -1.80 6.10
CA VAL A 9 -6.11 -2.09 7.53
C VAL A 9 -6.70 -0.91 8.28
N THR A 10 -7.51 -1.20 9.29
CA THR A 10 -8.04 -0.22 10.23
C THR A 10 -7.45 -0.43 11.61
N TRP A 11 -7.24 0.67 12.33
CA TRP A 11 -6.86 0.58 13.73
C TRP A 11 -8.02 0.04 14.58
N ASP A 12 -7.80 -1.10 15.22
CA ASP A 12 -8.76 -1.74 16.11
C ASP A 12 -8.04 -2.26 17.37
N PRO A 13 -8.20 -1.62 18.53
CA PRO A 13 -7.49 -1.98 19.75
C PRO A 13 -7.92 -3.35 20.33
N THR A 14 -9.00 -3.95 19.82
CA THR A 14 -9.40 -5.31 20.22
C THR A 14 -8.49 -6.38 19.61
N CYS A 15 -7.78 -6.05 18.52
CA CYS A 15 -6.81 -6.95 17.90
C CYS A 15 -5.54 -7.05 18.73
N SER A 16 -5.34 -8.17 19.42
CA SER A 16 -4.15 -8.40 20.25
C SER A 16 -2.95 -8.94 19.46
N LYS A 17 -3.20 -9.66 18.36
CA LYS A 17 -2.22 -10.25 17.44
C LYS A 17 -2.91 -10.62 16.11
N ALA A 18 -2.15 -11.15 15.17
CA ALA A 18 -2.71 -11.76 13.97
C ALA A 18 -3.53 -13.01 14.32
N ASP A 19 -4.69 -13.20 13.69
CA ASP A 19 -5.53 -14.39 13.91
C ASP A 19 -4.95 -15.65 13.26
N SER A 20 -4.25 -15.50 12.13
CA SER A 20 -3.57 -16.57 11.43
C SER A 20 -2.31 -16.06 10.69
N ASN A 21 -1.58 -16.93 9.99
CA ASN A 21 -0.46 -16.55 9.12
C ASN A 21 -0.92 -15.94 7.79
N ASP A 22 -2.20 -16.09 7.47
CA ASP A 22 -2.86 -15.61 6.24
C ASP A 22 -4.26 -15.09 6.64
N PRO A 23 -4.32 -13.93 7.33
CA PRO A 23 -5.56 -13.37 7.85
C PRO A 23 -6.46 -12.92 6.68
N ALA A 24 -7.75 -13.25 6.74
CA ALA A 24 -8.70 -12.82 5.73
C ALA A 24 -9.31 -11.45 6.08
N PRO A 25 -9.93 -10.74 5.12
CA PRO A 25 -10.73 -9.56 5.43
C PRO A 25 -11.74 -9.80 6.56
N GLY A 26 -11.67 -8.97 7.59
CA GLY A 26 -12.42 -9.10 8.84
C GLY A 26 -11.56 -9.62 10.00
N ASP A 27 -10.46 -10.32 9.75
CA ASP A 27 -9.58 -10.86 10.79
C ASP A 27 -8.61 -9.79 11.31
N CYS A 28 -8.07 -10.03 12.51
CA CYS A 28 -6.94 -9.27 13.00
C CYS A 28 -5.69 -9.62 12.17
N ALA A 29 -5.12 -8.62 11.50
CA ALA A 29 -3.90 -8.74 10.71
C ALA A 29 -2.64 -8.65 11.59
N ALA A 30 -2.71 -7.85 12.66
CA ALA A 30 -1.64 -7.69 13.63
C ALA A 30 -2.19 -7.05 14.91
N LYS A 31 -1.30 -6.80 15.88
CA LYS A 31 -1.67 -6.01 17.06
C LYS A 31 -2.20 -4.64 16.62
N ASN A 32 -3.41 -4.33 17.10
CA ASN A 32 -4.18 -3.15 16.82
C ASN A 32 -4.59 -2.94 15.35
N LEU A 33 -4.43 -3.94 14.48
CA LEU A 33 -4.72 -3.82 13.04
C LEU A 33 -5.71 -4.91 12.61
N ARG A 34 -6.85 -4.50 12.08
CA ARG A 34 -7.83 -5.39 11.43
C ARG A 34 -7.74 -5.25 9.92
N LEU A 35 -7.71 -6.36 9.19
CA LEU A 35 -7.73 -6.37 7.73
C LEU A 35 -9.15 -6.07 7.24
N GLN A 36 -9.31 -5.14 6.30
CA GLN A 36 -10.60 -4.84 5.68
C GLN A 36 -10.66 -5.31 4.23
N ALA A 37 -9.54 -5.22 3.51
CA ALA A 37 -9.43 -5.67 2.13
C ALA A 37 -7.97 -5.89 1.77
N GLU A 38 -7.71 -6.74 0.79
CA GLU A 38 -6.38 -6.95 0.23
C GLU A 38 -6.45 -7.32 -1.25
N THR A 39 -5.34 -7.13 -1.94
CA THR A 39 -5.16 -7.56 -3.31
C THR A 39 -5.06 -9.07 -3.37
N SER A 40 -5.78 -9.69 -4.32
CA SER A 40 -5.85 -11.13 -4.53
C SER A 40 -6.00 -11.43 -6.01
N GLY A 41 -6.06 -12.71 -6.39
CA GLY A 41 -6.37 -13.08 -7.79
C GLY A 41 -7.72 -12.55 -8.30
N ALA A 42 -8.65 -12.17 -7.41
CA ALA A 42 -9.93 -11.54 -7.76
C ALA A 42 -9.86 -10.00 -7.71
N ASN A 43 -8.95 -9.43 -6.91
CA ASN A 43 -8.71 -7.98 -6.78
C ASN A 43 -7.25 -7.72 -7.16
N PRO A 44 -6.93 -7.59 -8.46
CA PRO A 44 -5.56 -7.55 -8.92
C PRO A 44 -4.81 -6.38 -8.28
N ALA A 45 -3.58 -6.64 -7.83
CA ALA A 45 -2.79 -5.60 -7.20
C ALA A 45 -2.35 -4.52 -8.17
N ASP A 46 -2.12 -4.90 -9.42
CA ASP A 46 -1.56 -4.04 -10.44
C ASP A 46 -2.49 -2.86 -10.79
N CYS A 47 -2.00 -1.63 -10.65
CA CYS A 47 -2.76 -0.43 -11.03
C CYS A 47 -3.16 -0.39 -12.52
N SER A 48 -2.56 -1.21 -13.38
CA SER A 48 -2.98 -1.34 -14.79
C SER A 48 -4.16 -2.31 -15.00
N ALA A 49 -4.55 -3.06 -13.98
CA ALA A 49 -5.60 -4.08 -14.03
C ALA A 49 -6.78 -3.77 -13.09
N VAL A 50 -6.87 -2.54 -12.57
CA VAL A 50 -7.93 -2.13 -11.63
C VAL A 50 -9.33 -2.28 -12.23
N ASN A 51 -10.25 -2.79 -11.42
CA ASN A 51 -11.66 -2.91 -11.73
C ASN A 51 -12.49 -1.85 -10.99
N ASP A 52 -13.71 -1.62 -11.48
CA ASP A 52 -14.69 -0.83 -10.75
C ASP A 52 -14.95 -1.47 -9.39
N GLY A 53 -14.62 -0.74 -8.33
CA GLY A 53 -14.85 -1.17 -6.97
C GLY A 53 -13.62 -1.72 -6.23
N ASP A 54 -12.41 -1.55 -6.78
CA ASP A 54 -11.18 -1.84 -6.04
C ASP A 54 -10.91 -0.78 -4.95
N PHE A 55 -10.48 -1.25 -3.78
CA PHE A 55 -10.15 -0.38 -2.63
C PHE A 55 -8.82 0.36 -2.84
N GLY A 56 -7.97 -0.15 -3.72
CA GLY A 56 -6.66 0.40 -4.04
C GLY A 56 -5.88 -0.55 -4.94
N CYS A 57 -4.71 -0.08 -5.36
CA CYS A 57 -3.79 -0.79 -6.22
C CYS A 57 -2.35 -0.35 -5.95
N ALA A 58 -1.42 -1.10 -6.52
CA ALA A 58 0.00 -0.89 -6.49
C ALA A 58 0.62 -1.23 -7.85
N THR A 59 1.66 -0.51 -8.26
CA THR A 59 2.49 -0.91 -9.39
C THR A 59 3.93 -0.56 -9.10
N THR A 60 4.83 -1.38 -9.63
CA THR A 60 6.26 -1.14 -9.59
C THR A 60 6.79 -0.94 -11.00
N ASP A 61 8.04 -0.52 -11.12
CA ASP A 61 8.74 -0.55 -12.40
C ASP A 61 8.90 -2.02 -12.86
N LYS A 62 8.19 -2.37 -13.93
CA LYS A 62 8.15 -3.74 -14.47
C LYS A 62 9.14 -3.90 -15.61
N GLY A 63 9.99 -4.91 -15.52
CA GLY A 63 10.90 -5.28 -16.59
C GLY A 63 12.15 -5.97 -16.08
N GLU A 64 12.61 -6.98 -16.81
CA GLU A 64 13.90 -7.64 -16.53
C GLU A 64 15.09 -6.75 -16.90
N THR A 65 14.87 -5.74 -17.74
CA THR A 65 15.90 -4.79 -18.18
C THR A 65 15.86 -3.56 -17.27
N PRO A 66 16.91 -3.32 -16.46
CA PRO A 66 17.00 -2.13 -15.61
C PRO A 66 16.93 -0.83 -16.42
N ILE A 67 16.18 0.16 -15.91
CA ILE A 67 16.05 1.47 -16.55
C ILE A 67 17.30 2.31 -16.19
N PRO A 68 18.02 2.91 -17.14
CA PRO A 68 19.17 3.76 -16.83
C PRO A 68 18.79 4.94 -15.95
N SER A 69 19.55 5.15 -14.87
CA SER A 69 19.35 6.27 -13.96
C SER A 69 19.97 7.55 -14.54
N PRO A 70 19.24 8.69 -14.54
CA PRO A 70 19.80 9.95 -15.02
C PRO A 70 20.75 10.62 -14.01
N TRP A 71 20.89 10.04 -12.82
CA TRP A 71 21.85 10.45 -11.77
C TRP A 71 22.65 9.23 -11.25
N PRO A 72 23.79 9.43 -10.57
CA PRO A 72 24.52 8.33 -9.93
C PRO A 72 23.61 7.54 -8.99
N TYR A 73 23.51 6.24 -9.20
CA TYR A 73 22.63 5.37 -8.42
C TYR A 73 23.36 4.09 -8.00
N THR A 74 23.30 3.80 -6.72
CA THR A 74 23.86 2.58 -6.13
C THR A 74 22.72 1.65 -5.76
N ALA A 75 22.48 0.64 -6.58
CA ALA A 75 21.50 -0.38 -6.28
C ALA A 75 21.92 -1.20 -5.05
N LYS A 76 20.96 -1.63 -4.23
CA LYS A 76 21.22 -2.58 -3.13
C LYS A 76 21.77 -3.90 -3.68
N ASN A 77 21.17 -4.37 -4.77
CA ASN A 77 21.57 -5.52 -5.58
C ASN A 77 21.37 -5.16 -7.06
N GLY A 78 22.19 -5.68 -7.97
CA GLY A 78 22.04 -5.49 -9.42
C GLY A 78 22.98 -4.44 -10.03
N THR A 79 22.58 -3.89 -11.18
CA THR A 79 23.42 -3.02 -12.02
C THR A 79 23.50 -1.59 -11.47
N MET A 80 24.72 -1.08 -11.31
CA MET A 80 24.97 0.32 -10.93
C MET A 80 24.44 1.30 -11.98
N ASN A 81 24.00 2.48 -11.54
CA ASN A 81 23.45 3.54 -12.40
C ASN A 81 22.24 3.10 -13.23
N ALA A 82 21.51 2.08 -12.78
CA ALA A 82 20.24 1.67 -13.33
C ALA A 82 19.30 1.28 -12.20
N PHE A 83 18.01 1.51 -12.40
CA PHE A 83 16.95 1.10 -11.48
C PHE A 83 16.64 -0.38 -11.72
N PRO A 84 17.01 -1.31 -10.82
CA PRO A 84 16.55 -2.69 -10.88
C PRO A 84 15.04 -2.78 -10.65
N TYR A 85 14.44 -3.93 -11.01
CA TYR A 85 13.05 -4.24 -10.70
C TYR A 85 12.66 -3.88 -9.24
N GLU A 86 11.47 -3.30 -9.05
CA GLU A 86 10.94 -2.83 -7.76
C GLU A 86 11.75 -1.70 -7.11
N SER A 87 12.45 -0.90 -7.91
CA SER A 87 13.09 0.33 -7.42
C SER A 87 12.08 1.43 -7.12
N PHE A 88 10.97 1.46 -7.85
CA PHE A 88 9.88 2.41 -7.67
C PHE A 88 8.60 1.68 -7.33
N TYR A 89 7.82 2.31 -6.45
CA TYR A 89 6.51 1.85 -6.07
C TYR A 89 5.54 3.02 -6.18
N GLU A 90 4.47 2.80 -6.92
CA GLU A 90 3.33 3.70 -7.03
C GLU A 90 2.09 2.97 -6.52
N GLY A 91 1.18 3.71 -5.88
CA GLY A 91 -0.06 3.13 -5.38
C GLY A 91 -1.21 4.11 -5.52
N GLY A 92 -2.39 3.56 -5.75
CA GLY A 92 -3.66 4.27 -5.74
C GLY A 92 -4.52 3.74 -4.60
N VAL A 93 -5.29 4.62 -3.96
CA VAL A 93 -6.28 4.21 -2.96
C VAL A 93 -7.62 4.85 -3.29
N ASN A 94 -8.69 4.08 -3.18
CA ASN A 94 -10.04 4.59 -3.37
C ASN A 94 -10.59 5.09 -2.03
N LEU A 95 -10.45 6.39 -1.78
CA LEU A 95 -10.85 7.01 -0.53
C LEU A 95 -12.36 6.93 -0.28
N THR A 96 -13.19 6.89 -1.33
CA THR A 96 -14.64 6.73 -1.20
C THR A 96 -15.01 5.36 -0.67
N GLN A 97 -14.35 4.30 -1.12
CA GLN A 97 -14.55 2.97 -0.55
C GLN A 97 -13.92 2.82 0.82
N LEU A 98 -12.71 3.35 0.98
CA LEU A 98 -11.97 3.35 2.23
C LEU A 98 -12.76 3.99 3.37
N LEU A 99 -13.44 5.10 3.10
CA LEU A 99 -14.01 5.96 4.15
C LEU A 99 -15.53 6.01 4.13
N GLY A 100 -16.18 5.66 3.01
CA GLY A 100 -17.63 5.47 2.94
C GLY A 100 -18.08 4.06 3.34
N GLY A 101 -17.16 3.08 3.37
CA GLY A 101 -17.47 1.67 3.67
C GLY A 101 -17.30 1.26 5.14
N ILE A 102 -16.56 2.02 5.95
CA ILE A 102 -16.24 1.62 7.34
C ILE A 102 -17.42 1.89 8.30
N ASP A 103 -18.24 2.92 8.05
CA ASP A 103 -19.39 3.25 8.91
C ASP A 103 -20.61 3.86 8.17
N GLY A 104 -20.58 3.92 6.83
CA GLY A 104 -21.64 4.52 6.02
C GLY A 104 -21.79 6.04 6.17
N THR A 105 -20.87 6.69 6.88
CA THR A 105 -20.77 8.14 6.96
C THR A 105 -19.58 8.58 6.12
N ALA A 106 -19.76 9.55 5.23
CA ALA A 106 -18.64 10.16 4.55
C ALA A 106 -17.79 10.89 5.60
N SER A 107 -16.80 10.19 6.18
CA SER A 107 -15.81 10.79 7.04
C SER A 107 -15.11 11.88 6.23
N CYS A 108 -15.12 13.12 6.73
CA CYS A 108 -14.43 14.23 6.10
C CYS A 108 -13.02 14.33 6.68
N PHE A 109 -12.03 14.28 5.81
CA PHE A 109 -10.61 14.27 6.11
C PHE A 109 -9.96 15.35 5.27
N SER A 110 -9.16 16.19 5.92
CA SER A 110 -8.49 17.33 5.29
C SER A 110 -7.01 17.09 5.07
N SER A 111 -6.48 15.94 5.53
CA SER A 111 -5.09 15.58 5.39
C SER A 111 -4.85 14.07 5.35
N PHE A 112 -3.69 13.69 4.80
CA PHE A 112 -3.18 12.34 4.85
C PHE A 112 -1.69 12.37 5.21
N MET A 113 -1.22 11.22 5.72
CA MET A 113 0.19 10.97 5.98
C MET A 113 0.59 9.68 5.26
N ALA A 114 1.67 9.71 4.49
CA ALA A 114 2.25 8.55 3.84
C ALA A 114 3.68 8.32 4.34
N GLU A 115 4.03 7.07 4.62
CA GLU A 115 5.30 6.69 5.24
C GLU A 115 5.96 5.57 4.43
N PRO A 116 7.13 5.81 3.82
CA PRO A 116 7.95 4.72 3.29
C PRO A 116 8.64 3.96 4.44
N ARG A 117 8.61 2.64 4.36
CA ARG A 117 9.25 1.72 5.32
C ARG A 117 10.41 0.99 4.66
N SER A 118 11.37 0.50 5.46
CA SER A 118 12.46 -0.34 4.94
C SER A 118 12.03 -1.72 4.44
N SER A 119 10.87 -2.21 4.88
CA SER A 119 10.24 -3.43 4.38
C SER A 119 8.72 -3.37 4.59
N ALA A 120 8.00 -4.33 4.03
CA ALA A 120 6.54 -4.46 4.17
C ALA A 120 6.09 -4.89 5.59
N SER A 121 7.01 -5.11 6.53
CA SER A 121 6.66 -5.49 7.90
C SER A 121 6.12 -4.32 8.73
N PHE A 122 5.07 -4.58 9.50
CA PHE A 122 4.45 -3.60 10.40
C PHE A 122 5.37 -3.07 11.50
N ALA A 123 6.50 -3.75 11.77
CA ALA A 123 7.48 -3.37 12.79
C ALA A 123 8.72 -2.65 12.22
N GLU A 124 8.74 -2.35 10.92
CA GLU A 124 9.91 -1.76 10.26
C GLU A 124 10.15 -0.30 10.61
N HIS A 125 11.41 0.10 10.47
CA HIS A 125 11.83 1.47 10.68
C HIS A 125 11.29 2.40 9.58
N LEU A 126 10.62 3.46 10.01
CA LEU A 126 10.17 4.54 9.15
C LEU A 126 11.37 5.30 8.59
N LYS A 127 11.30 5.70 7.32
CA LYS A 127 12.37 6.44 6.65
C LYS A 127 12.02 7.91 6.44
N ASP A 128 10.76 8.22 6.19
CA ASP A 128 10.26 9.58 5.95
C ASP A 128 8.77 9.70 6.28
N PHE A 129 8.24 10.93 6.34
CA PHE A 129 6.82 11.25 6.47
C PHE A 129 6.40 12.28 5.43
N LEU A 130 5.48 11.90 4.55
CA LEU A 130 4.85 12.81 3.60
C LEU A 130 3.49 13.22 4.15
N LEU A 131 3.29 14.50 4.40
CA LEU A 131 2.00 15.07 4.80
C LEU A 131 1.38 15.80 3.62
N GLY A 132 0.13 15.50 3.32
CA GLY A 132 -0.64 16.17 2.28
C GLY A 132 -1.98 16.66 2.80
N GLN A 133 -2.55 17.66 2.12
CA GLN A 133 -3.90 18.14 2.39
C GLN A 133 -4.85 17.71 1.28
N LEU A 134 -6.08 17.44 1.66
CA LEU A 134 -7.19 17.14 0.75
C LEU A 134 -8.23 18.24 0.90
N ARG A 135 -8.97 18.54 -0.18
CA ARG A 135 -10.06 19.52 -0.06
C ARG A 135 -11.06 19.04 0.97
N SER A 136 -11.48 19.95 1.85
CA SER A 136 -12.60 19.70 2.75
C SER A 136 -13.88 19.41 1.95
N CYS A 137 -14.78 18.66 2.58
CA CYS A 137 -16.15 18.50 2.12
C CYS A 137 -16.85 19.86 2.26
N ASP A 138 -16.79 20.70 1.23
CA ASP A 138 -17.59 21.93 1.12
C ASP A 138 -18.79 21.71 0.19
#